data_AF-A0A2E8QMK3-F1
#
_entry.id   AF-A0A2E8QMK3-F1
#
_cell.length_a   1.000
_cell.length_b   1.000
_cell.length_c   1.000
_cell.angle_alpha   90.00
_cell.angle_beta   90.00
_cell.angle_gamma   90.00
#
_symmetry.space_group_name_H-M   'P 1'
#
loop_
_entity.id
_entity.type
_entity.pdbx_description
1 polymer ?
#
loop_
_entity_poly.entity_id
_entity_poly.type
_entity_poly.pdbx_seq_one_letter_code
_entity_poly.pdbx_strand_id
1 'polypeptide(L)' 'MANHSKAKRGIPPKSDFNKWYPAMVEIADLVDKRYPIKGMDVWKPYGLAAMGIIDQLARDEMSRTGHSE' A
#
# COMPACT_ATOMS: atom_id res chain seq x y z
N MET A 1 3.17 -0.68 -32.70
CA MET A 1 3.44 -0.32 -31.29
C MET A 1 2.12 -0.40 -30.53
N ALA A 2 2.01 -1.25 -29.52
CA ALA A 2 0.75 -1.45 -28.81
C ALA A 2 0.37 -0.18 -28.03
N ASN A 3 -0.78 0.41 -28.34
CA ASN A 3 -1.31 1.57 -27.64
C ASN A 3 -1.86 1.15 -26.27
N HIS A 4 -1.07 1.35 -25.21
CA HIS A 4 -1.43 1.05 -23.81
C HIS A 4 -2.44 2.05 -23.19
N SER A 5 -3.42 2.55 -23.96
CA SER A 5 -4.28 3.68 -23.54
C SER A 5 -5.60 3.28 -22.84
N LYS A 6 -5.73 2.07 -22.27
CA LYS A 6 -7.02 1.62 -21.69
C LYS A 6 -6.99 1.26 -20.20
N ALA A 7 -6.19 1.98 -19.39
CA ALA A 7 -6.31 1.95 -17.92
C ALA A 7 -6.73 3.30 -17.30
N LYS A 8 -6.92 4.36 -18.10
CA LYS A 8 -7.00 5.76 -17.62
C LYS A 8 -8.41 6.33 -17.37
N ARG A 9 -9.47 5.53 -17.16
CA ARG A 9 -10.78 6.09 -16.76
C ARG A 9 -10.97 5.90 -15.25
N GLY A 10 -10.71 6.94 -14.47
CA GLY A 10 -11.04 6.99 -13.03
C GLY A 10 -9.86 7.14 -12.07
N ILE A 11 -8.61 7.00 -12.54
CA ILE A 11 -7.44 7.24 -11.70
C ILE A 11 -7.17 8.75 -11.64
N PRO A 12 -7.16 9.38 -10.45
CA PRO A 12 -6.81 10.80 -10.31
C PRO A 12 -5.40 11.09 -10.85
N PRO A 13 -5.09 12.32 -11.28
CA PRO A 13 -3.72 12.67 -11.66
C PRO A 13 -2.80 12.66 -10.43
N LYS A 14 -1.54 12.23 -10.59
CA LYS A 14 -0.54 12.21 -9.50
C LYS A 14 -0.32 13.59 -8.84
N SER A 15 -0.56 14.68 -9.58
CA SER A 15 -0.52 16.05 -9.05
C SER A 15 -1.58 16.33 -7.98
N ASP A 16 -2.71 15.60 -7.98
CA ASP A 16 -3.69 15.59 -6.89
C ASP A 16 -3.42 14.39 -5.97
N PHE A 17 -2.32 14.47 -5.22
CA PHE A 17 -1.79 13.36 -4.41
C PHE A 17 -2.84 12.80 -3.44
N ASN A 18 -3.64 13.68 -2.83
CA ASN A 18 -4.66 13.32 -1.83
C ASN A 18 -5.75 12.41 -2.41
N LYS A 19 -6.06 12.51 -3.71
CA LYS A 19 -6.97 11.58 -4.39
C LYS A 19 -6.23 10.41 -5.02
N TRP A 20 -5.06 10.67 -5.59
CA TRP A 20 -4.29 9.67 -6.30
C TRP A 20 -3.81 8.53 -5.39
N TYR A 21 -3.25 8.86 -4.22
CA TYR A 21 -2.67 7.85 -3.33
C TYR A 21 -3.73 6.85 -2.81
N PRO A 22 -4.87 7.29 -2.23
CA PRO A 22 -5.90 6.34 -1.78
C PRO A 22 -6.51 5.51 -2.91
N ALA A 23 -6.58 6.05 -4.13
CA ALA A 23 -7.03 5.31 -5.30
C ALA A 23 -6.01 4.23 -5.71
N MET A 24 -4.72 4.55 -5.69
CA MET A 24 -3.67 3.57 -6.02
C MET A 24 -3.59 2.44 -5.00
N VAL A 25 -3.71 2.74 -3.71
CA VAL A 25 -3.70 1.72 -2.64
C VAL A 25 -4.87 0.73 -2.81
N GLU A 26 -6.04 1.23 -3.21
CA GLU A 26 -7.23 0.42 -3.47
C GLU A 26 -7.12 -0.38 -4.78
N ILE A 27 -6.67 0.24 -5.87
CA ILE A 27 -6.47 -0.42 -7.18
C ILE A 27 -5.41 -1.52 -7.09
N ALA A 28 -4.36 -1.29 -6.30
CA ALA A 28 -3.29 -2.26 -6.06
C ALA A 28 -3.69 -3.38 -5.07
N ASP A 29 -4.93 -3.34 -4.56
CA ASP A 29 -5.47 -4.36 -3.67
C ASP A 29 -4.66 -4.53 -2.38
N LEU A 30 -4.10 -3.44 -1.84
CA LEU A 30 -3.26 -3.46 -0.64
C LEU A 30 -4.09 -3.50 0.64
N VAL A 31 -5.14 -2.68 0.70
CA VAL A 31 -6.01 -2.55 1.88
C VAL A 31 -7.48 -2.46 1.48
N ASP A 32 -8.35 -2.86 2.40
CA ASP A 32 -9.80 -2.71 2.29
C ASP A 32 -10.30 -1.66 3.29
N LYS A 33 -10.80 -0.54 2.76
CA LYS A 33 -11.28 0.63 3.52
C LYS A 33 -12.73 0.51 3.98
N ARG A 34 -13.41 -0.62 3.70
CA ARG A 34 -14.84 -0.81 4.03
C ARG A 34 -15.08 -1.16 5.50
N TYR A 35 -14.03 -1.27 6.30
CA TYR A 35 -14.14 -1.56 7.71
C TYR A 35 -14.81 -0.38 8.45
N PRO A 36 -15.81 -0.62 9.32
CA PRO A 36 -16.69 0.43 9.82
C PRO A 36 -16.07 1.27 10.96
N ILE A 37 -14.74 1.33 11.07
CA ILE A 37 -14.02 2.16 12.04
C ILE A 37 -13.11 3.10 11.26
N LYS A 38 -13.35 4.40 11.43
CA LYS A 38 -12.55 5.44 10.77
C LYS A 38 -11.08 5.27 11.12
N GLY A 39 -10.23 5.19 10.10
CA GLY A 39 -8.79 5.06 10.25
C GLY A 39 -8.31 3.62 10.47
N MET A 40 -9.19 2.63 10.39
CA MET A 40 -8.80 1.23 10.45
C MET A 40 -9.12 0.50 9.16
N ASP A 41 -8.10 0.28 8.35
CA ASP A 41 -8.20 -0.48 7.10
C ASP A 41 -7.77 -1.94 7.34
N VAL A 42 -8.35 -2.87 6.59
CA VAL A 42 -7.96 -4.28 6.62
C VAL A 42 -6.86 -4.54 5.61
N TRP A 43 -5.73 -5.09 6.05
CA TRP A 43 -4.66 -5.51 5.14
C TRP A 43 -5.08 -6.72 4.32
N LYS A 44 -5.07 -6.56 2.99
CA LYS A 44 -5.31 -7.66 2.05
C LYS A 44 -4.03 -8.49 1.89
N PRO A 45 -4.09 -9.71 1.31
CA PRO A 45 -2.92 -10.59 1.23
C PRO A 45 -1.66 -9.94 0.64
N TYR A 46 -1.82 -9.13 -0.42
CA TYR A 46 -0.69 -8.44 -1.04
C TYR A 46 -0.11 -7.32 -0.14
N GLY A 47 -0.97 -6.52 0.48
CA GLY A 47 -0.54 -5.48 1.42
C GLY A 47 0.09 -6.06 2.69
N LEU A 48 -0.48 -7.13 3.24
CA LEU A 48 0.06 -7.82 4.42
C LEU A 48 1.45 -8.41 4.14
N ALA A 49 1.65 -9.02 2.96
CA ALA A 49 2.96 -9.53 2.57
C ALA A 49 3.99 -8.41 2.44
N ALA A 50 3.62 -7.27 1.83
CA ALA A 50 4.49 -6.10 1.73
C ALA A 50 4.86 -5.54 3.13
N MET A 51 3.87 -5.43 4.02
CA MET A 51 4.10 -5.01 5.40
C MET A 51 5.02 -5.97 6.15
N GLY A 52 4.86 -7.28 5.97
CA GLY A 52 5.74 -8.29 6.57
C GLY A 52 7.19 -8.16 6.12
N ILE A 53 7.44 -7.85 4.84
CA ILE A 53 8.80 -7.62 4.33
C ILE A 53 9.43 -6.36 4.95
N ILE A 54 8.66 -5.27 5.05
CA ILE A 54 9.11 -4.02 5.66
C ILE A 54 9.44 -4.24 7.14
N ASP A 55 8.56 -4.93 7.86
CA ASP A 55 8.72 -5.26 9.27
C ASP A 55 9.96 -6.14 9.48
N GLN A 56 10.14 -7.19 8.68
CA GLN A 56 11.34 -8.03 8.75
C GLN A 56 12.63 -7.24 8.53
N LEU A 57 12.66 -6.33 7.55
CA LEU A 57 13.82 -5.48 7.32
C LEU A 57 14.15 -4.62 8.54
N ALA A 58 13.14 -4.06 9.21
CA ALA A 58 13.34 -3.28 10.43
C ALA A 58 13.87 -4.15 11.59
N ARG A 59 13.34 -5.36 11.77
CA ARG A 59 13.79 -6.32 12.79
C ARG A 59 15.22 -6.78 12.56
N ASP A 60 15.60 -7.04 11.32
CA ASP A 60 16.96 -7.42 10.96
C ASP A 60 17.95 -6.31 11.32
N GLU A 61 17.60 -5.05 11.05
CA GLU A 61 18.42 -3.89 11.43
C GLU A 61 18.50 -3.68 12.94
N MET A 62 17.41 -3.92 13.67
CA MET A 62 17.42 -3.90 15.14
C MET A 62 18.35 -4.96 15.70
N SER A 63 18.25 -6.21 15.22
CA SER A 63 19.11 -7.31 15.63
C SER A 63 20.58 -7.02 15.33
N ARG A 64 20.88 -6.54 14.12
CA ARG A 64 22.23 -6.17 13.67
C ARG A 64 22.88 -5.09 14.54
N THR A 65 22.08 -4.19 15.11
CA THR A 65 22.54 -3.08 15.94
C THR A 65 22.43 -3.37 17.44
N GLY A 66 22.05 -4.59 17.83
CA GLY A 66 21.97 -5.02 19.23
C GLY A 66 20.75 -4.49 19.99
N HIS A 67 19.74 -3.99 19.28
CA HIS A 67 18.47 -3.60 19.88
C HIS A 67 17.58 -4.84 20.03
N SER A 68 16.87 -4.93 21.16
CA SER A 68 15.83 -5.93 21.39
C SER A 68 14.46 -5.35 21.02
N GLU A 69 13.53 -6.21 20.66
CA GLU A 69 12.12 -5.88 20.47
C GLU A 69 11.38 -5.64 21.79
#